data_AF-A0A914EMV6-F1
#
_entry.id   AF-A0A914EMV6-F1
#
_cell.length_a   1.000
_cell.length_b   1.000
_cell.length_c   1.000
_cell.angle_alpha   90.00
_cell.angle_beta   90.00
_cell.angle_gamma   90.00
#
_symmetry.space_group_name_H-M   'P 1'
#
loop_
_entity.id
_entity.type
_entity.pdbx_description
1 polymer ?
#
loop_
_entity_poly.entity_id
_entity_poly.type
_entity_poly.pdbx_seq_one_letter_code
_entity_poly.pdbx_strand_id
1 'polypeptide(L)'
;MQIRMMSVKKAALHRPYQNNKIIQQVIVISRLVSLIYIVIWSCTFLVVLIKMIIGHMIGHQVDKKAIDAIIYVMDLTNVDAQESKELESFESNGRPLIILGNKCDHPKAMKPDAFYERMLLYVSKEQILYCSVKRINPKLYEWLLNI
;
A
#
# COMPACT_ATOMS: atom_id res chain seq x y z
N MET A 1 72.97 -74.81 -0.56
CA MET A 1 72.43 -73.48 -0.93
C MET A 1 70.94 -73.48 -0.59
N GLN A 2 70.53 -72.90 0.55
CA GLN A 2 69.14 -72.84 0.98
C GLN A 2 68.49 -71.53 0.51
N ILE A 3 67.41 -71.62 -0.26
CA ILE A 3 66.65 -70.47 -0.74
C ILE A 3 65.68 -70.05 0.38
N ARG A 4 65.91 -68.85 0.93
CA ARG A 4 65.02 -68.20 1.90
C ARG A 4 63.83 -67.60 1.14
N MET A 5 62.65 -68.17 1.35
CA MET A 5 61.40 -67.63 0.81
C MET A 5 60.86 -66.56 1.78
N MET A 6 61.01 -65.28 1.44
CA MET A 6 60.45 -64.18 2.22
C MET A 6 58.95 -64.04 1.93
N SER A 7 58.12 -64.18 2.96
CA SER A 7 56.68 -63.97 2.90
C SER A 7 56.38 -62.46 2.85
N VAL A 8 55.95 -61.97 1.69
CA VAL A 8 55.42 -60.61 1.52
C VAL A 8 54.01 -60.55 2.10
N LYS A 9 53.90 -60.47 3.43
CA LYS A 9 52.66 -60.07 4.10
C LYS A 9 52.81 -58.65 4.60
N LYS A 10 52.24 -57.68 3.87
CA LYS A 10 51.56 -56.46 4.37
C LYS A 10 51.50 -55.39 3.27
N ALA A 11 50.48 -55.46 2.42
CA ALA A 11 50.07 -54.29 1.63
C ALA A 11 48.55 -54.17 1.42
N ALA A 12 47.76 -55.16 1.84
CA ALA A 12 46.32 -55.20 1.54
C ALA A 12 45.40 -54.78 2.69
N LEU A 13 45.90 -54.55 3.91
CA LEU A 13 45.03 -54.36 5.10
C LEU A 13 44.71 -52.91 5.46
N HIS A 14 45.24 -51.91 4.73
CA HIS A 14 45.17 -50.50 5.13
C HIS A 14 44.15 -49.64 4.35
N ARG A 15 43.49 -50.18 3.32
CA ARG A 15 42.51 -49.44 2.49
C ARG A 15 41.08 -49.33 3.07
N PRO A 16 40.49 -50.32 3.77
CA PRO A 16 39.09 -50.21 4.18
C PRO A 16 38.88 -49.19 5.30
N TYR A 17 39.90 -48.93 6.12
CA TYR A 17 39.81 -47.99 7.25
C TYR A 17 39.91 -46.52 6.81
N GLN A 18 40.68 -46.21 5.76
CA GLN A 18 40.73 -44.87 5.19
C GLN A 18 39.45 -44.52 4.43
N ASN A 19 38.87 -45.46 3.68
CA ASN A 19 37.58 -45.25 3.02
C ASN A 19 36.47 -44.95 4.02
N ASN A 20 36.43 -45.65 5.17
CA ASN A 20 35.43 -45.36 6.21
C ASN A 20 35.59 -43.96 6.83
N LYS A 21 36.83 -43.47 7.02
CA LYS A 21 37.07 -42.10 7.50
C LYS A 21 36.62 -41.04 6.50
N ILE A 22 36.87 -41.24 5.21
CA ILE A 22 36.44 -40.32 4.14
C ILE A 22 34.90 -40.31 4.06
N ILE A 23 34.26 -41.47 4.09
CA ILE A 23 32.78 -41.56 4.06
C ILE A 23 32.17 -40.86 5.29
N GLN A 24 32.72 -41.06 6.48
CA GLN A 24 32.29 -40.38 7.70
C GLN A 24 32.44 -38.85 7.59
N GLN A 25 33.58 -38.37 7.06
CA GLN A 25 33.79 -36.92 6.84
C GLN A 25 32.80 -36.33 5.84
N VAL A 26 32.52 -37.03 4.74
CA VAL A 26 31.53 -36.59 3.73
C VAL A 26 30.12 -36.51 4.33
N ILE A 27 29.73 -37.47 5.18
CA ILE A 27 28.43 -37.44 5.87
C ILE A 27 28.34 -36.25 6.83
N VAL A 28 29.41 -35.96 7.60
CA VAL A 28 29.45 -34.83 8.53
C VAL A 28 29.37 -33.50 7.78
N ILE A 29 30.13 -33.34 6.69
CA ILE A 29 30.10 -32.13 5.85
C ILE A 29 28.72 -31.95 5.22
N SER A 30 28.11 -33.01 4.70
CA SER A 30 26.76 -32.97 4.12
C SER A 30 25.70 -32.53 5.15
N ARG A 31 25.79 -33.04 6.38
CA ARG A 31 24.92 -32.59 7.49
C ARG A 31 25.16 -31.13 7.87
N LEU A 32 26.42 -30.69 7.89
CA LEU A 32 26.77 -29.31 8.20
C LEU A 32 26.22 -28.34 7.14
N VAL A 33 26.36 -28.68 5.86
CA VAL A 33 25.83 -27.90 4.73
C VAL A 33 24.30 -27.85 4.78
N SER A 34 23.66 -28.97 5.10
CA SER A 34 22.20 -29.04 5.27
C SER A 34 21.72 -28.13 6.41
N LEU A 35 22.43 -28.13 7.55
CA LEU A 35 22.15 -27.24 8.68
C LEU A 35 22.31 -25.76 8.30
N ILE A 36 23.39 -25.41 7.60
CA ILE A 36 23.62 -24.04 7.12
C ILE A 36 22.49 -23.60 6.18
N TYR A 37 22.07 -24.48 5.26
CA TYR A 37 20.98 -24.19 4.35
C TYR A 37 19.66 -23.93 5.10
N ILE A 38 19.32 -24.75 6.10
CA ILE A 38 18.13 -24.57 6.93
C ILE A 38 18.16 -23.22 7.67
N VAL A 39 19.31 -22.81 8.21
CA VAL A 39 19.46 -21.52 8.90
C VAL A 39 19.29 -20.35 7.93
N ILE A 40 19.91 -20.43 6.73
CA ILE A 40 19.75 -19.37 5.72
C ILE A 40 18.29 -19.28 5.28
N TRP A 41 17.65 -20.41 5.03
CA TRP A 41 16.26 -20.46 4.58
C TRP A 41 15.27 -19.98 5.65
N SER A 42 15.54 -20.26 6.93
CA SER A 42 14.73 -19.74 8.04
C SER A 42 14.91 -18.23 8.22
N CYS A 43 16.14 -17.71 8.05
CA CYS A 43 16.40 -16.27 8.07
C CYS A 43 15.71 -15.53 6.90
N THR A 44 15.75 -16.07 5.67
CA THR A 44 15.06 -15.45 4.54
C THR A 44 13.54 -15.49 4.70
N PHE A 45 13.00 -16.62 5.20
CA PHE A 45 11.57 -16.73 5.51
C PHE A 45 11.14 -15.72 6.57
N LEU A 46 11.93 -15.53 7.63
CA LEU A 46 11.65 -14.55 8.68
C LEU A 46 11.61 -13.11 8.13
N VAL A 47 12.53 -12.74 7.24
CA VAL A 47 12.54 -11.41 6.60
C VAL A 47 11.29 -11.20 5.74
N VAL A 48 10.84 -12.21 5.01
CA VAL A 48 9.59 -12.15 4.23
C VAL A 48 8.39 -12.00 5.15
N LEU A 49 8.34 -12.75 6.26
CA LEU A 49 7.25 -12.67 7.24
C LEU A 49 7.18 -11.29 7.88
N ILE A 50 8.32 -10.71 8.27
CA ILE A 50 8.42 -9.35 8.81
C ILE A 50 7.94 -8.33 7.78
N LYS A 51 8.36 -8.44 6.51
CA LYS A 51 7.87 -7.56 5.43
C LYS A 51 6.36 -7.68 5.23
N MET A 52 5.81 -8.88 5.33
CA MET A 52 4.37 -9.11 5.22
C MET A 52 3.59 -8.49 6.39
N ILE A 53 4.09 -8.63 7.63
CA ILE A 53 3.48 -8.02 8.82
C ILE A 53 3.57 -6.49 8.75
N ILE A 54 4.73 -5.93 8.39
CA ILE A 54 4.89 -4.48 8.22
C ILE A 54 3.99 -3.98 7.08
N GLY A 55 3.93 -4.68 5.95
CA GLY A 55 3.04 -4.35 4.84
C GLY A 55 1.56 -4.40 5.24
N HIS A 56 1.16 -5.36 6.07
CA HIS A 56 -0.20 -5.46 6.60
C HIS A 56 -0.50 -4.35 7.63
N MET A 57 0.45 -4.04 8.53
CA MET A 57 0.30 -2.95 9.50
C MET A 57 0.25 -1.58 8.83
N ILE A 58 1.06 -1.34 7.81
CA ILE A 58 1.04 -0.10 7.01
C ILE A 58 -0.24 -0.07 6.16
N GLY A 59 -0.64 -1.18 5.54
CA GLY A 59 -1.89 -1.28 4.78
C GLY A 59 -3.15 -1.03 5.62
N HIS A 60 -3.10 -1.33 6.93
CA HIS A 60 -4.18 -1.04 7.87
C HIS A 60 -4.16 0.39 8.44
N GLN A 61 -3.04 1.12 8.26
CA GLN A 61 -2.88 2.54 8.61
C GLN A 61 -3.19 3.47 7.43
N VAL A 62 -3.36 2.95 6.22
CA VAL A 62 -3.90 3.72 5.09
C VAL A 62 -5.43 3.75 5.21
N ASP A 63 -5.87 4.76 5.95
CA ASP A 63 -6.99 5.63 5.59
C ASP A 63 -8.41 5.04 5.66
N LYS A 64 -8.88 4.79 6.89
CA LYS A 64 -10.07 5.57 7.32
C LYS A 64 -9.56 6.93 7.79
N LYS A 65 -9.06 7.76 6.86
CA LYS A 65 -8.86 9.17 7.16
C LYS A 65 -10.19 9.68 7.66
N ALA A 66 -10.20 10.23 8.86
CA ALA A 66 -11.34 11.03 9.28
C ALA A 66 -11.53 12.06 8.18
N ILE A 67 -12.66 11.97 7.47
CA ILE A 67 -13.02 12.99 6.49
C ILE A 67 -13.50 14.15 7.35
N ASP A 68 -12.62 15.13 7.54
CA ASP A 68 -12.89 16.29 8.39
C ASP A 68 -13.87 17.25 7.72
N ALA A 69 -13.91 17.26 6.38
CA ALA A 69 -14.83 18.07 5.59
C ALA A 69 -15.09 17.46 4.21
N ILE A 70 -16.21 17.83 3.62
CA ILE A 70 -16.63 17.40 2.29
C ILE A 70 -16.70 18.63 1.39
N ILE A 71 -16.04 18.54 0.24
CA ILE A 71 -16.06 19.56 -0.80
C ILE A 71 -16.70 18.95 -2.04
N TYR A 72 -17.90 19.41 -2.39
CA TYR A 72 -18.62 18.95 -3.58
C TYR A 72 -18.40 19.92 -4.73
N VAL A 73 -17.73 19.49 -5.79
CA VAL A 73 -17.41 20.35 -6.94
C VAL A 73 -18.43 20.13 -8.05
N MET A 74 -19.13 21.19 -8.46
CA MET A 74 -20.09 21.15 -9.57
C MET A 74 -19.60 21.97 -10.75
N ASP A 75 -19.82 21.45 -11.95
CA ASP A 75 -19.55 22.18 -13.18
C ASP A 75 -20.73 23.08 -13.54
N LEU A 76 -20.58 24.40 -13.39
CA LEU A 76 -21.65 25.34 -13.71
C LEU A 76 -22.05 25.36 -15.20
N THR A 77 -21.22 24.80 -16.08
CA THR A 77 -21.55 24.69 -17.51
C THR A 77 -22.38 23.46 -17.85
N ASN A 78 -22.45 22.49 -16.94
CA ASN A 78 -23.15 21.23 -17.13
C ASN A 78 -23.78 20.73 -15.84
N VAL A 79 -24.68 21.53 -15.27
CA VAL A 79 -25.41 21.15 -14.04
C VAL A 79 -26.53 20.17 -14.41
N ASP A 80 -26.17 18.89 -14.49
CA ASP A 80 -27.09 17.80 -14.83
C ASP A 80 -28.03 17.47 -13.67
N ALA A 81 -29.19 16.90 -13.98
CA ALA A 81 -30.16 16.45 -12.97
C ALA A 81 -29.61 15.34 -12.07
N GLN A 82 -28.59 14.62 -12.55
CA GLN A 82 -27.93 13.55 -11.82
C GLN A 82 -27.04 14.10 -10.69
N GLU A 83 -26.27 15.17 -10.91
CA GLU A 83 -25.44 15.77 -9.85
C GLU A 83 -26.30 16.30 -8.71
N SER A 84 -27.49 16.82 -9.02
CA SER A 84 -28.46 17.23 -8.00
C SER A 84 -28.93 16.05 -7.15
N LYS A 85 -29.25 14.89 -7.77
CA LYS A 85 -29.66 13.65 -7.06
C LYS A 85 -28.55 13.04 -6.21
N GLU A 86 -27.31 13.12 -6.67
CA GLU A 86 -26.17 12.67 -5.87
C GLU A 86 -26.05 13.48 -4.58
N LEU A 87 -26.30 14.79 -4.66
CA LEU A 87 -26.35 15.64 -3.48
C LEU A 87 -27.55 15.33 -2.57
N GLU A 88 -28.72 14.99 -3.12
CA GLU A 88 -29.90 14.58 -2.33
C GLU A 88 -29.64 13.32 -1.49
N SER A 89 -28.94 12.36 -2.08
CA SER A 89 -28.60 11.09 -1.43
C SER A 89 -27.35 11.19 -0.55
N PHE A 90 -26.73 12.38 -0.49
CA PHE A 90 -25.49 12.57 0.23
C PHE A 90 -25.72 12.83 1.72
N GLU A 91 -25.49 11.82 2.55
CA GLU A 91 -25.45 11.98 4.00
C GLU A 91 -24.09 12.53 4.46
N SER A 92 -24.07 13.80 4.86
CA SER A 92 -22.86 14.43 5.41
C SER A 92 -22.37 13.80 6.72
N ASN A 93 -23.20 12.99 7.39
CA ASN A 93 -22.88 12.33 8.66
C ASN A 93 -22.36 13.32 9.72
N GLY A 94 -22.89 14.55 9.73
CA GLY A 94 -22.48 15.63 10.64
C GLY A 94 -21.19 16.35 10.25
N ARG A 95 -20.59 16.02 9.10
CA ARG A 95 -19.37 16.68 8.61
C ARG A 95 -19.70 18.01 7.91
N PRO A 96 -18.82 19.02 8.03
CA PRO A 96 -18.88 20.24 7.23
C PRO A 96 -18.94 19.93 5.73
N LEU A 97 -19.89 20.56 5.03
CA LEU A 97 -20.06 20.46 3.58
C LEU A 97 -19.97 21.84 2.93
N ILE A 98 -19.18 21.95 1.87
CA ILE A 98 -19.13 23.12 1.00
C ILE A 98 -19.28 22.72 -0.47
N ILE A 99 -19.97 23.53 -1.25
CA ILE A 99 -20.19 23.33 -2.68
C ILE A 99 -19.37 24.34 -3.46
N LEU A 100 -18.52 23.84 -4.35
CA LEU A 100 -17.72 24.63 -5.27
C LEU A 100 -18.35 24.62 -6.66
N GLY A 101 -19.03 25.71 -7.02
CA GLY A 101 -19.48 25.98 -8.39
C GLY A 101 -18.30 26.38 -9.26
N ASN A 102 -17.74 25.42 -9.99
CA ASN A 102 -16.59 25.58 -10.87
C ASN A 102 -16.99 26.15 -12.24
N LYS A 103 -16.01 26.72 -12.96
CA LYS A 103 -16.15 27.35 -14.28
C LYS A 103 -17.08 28.57 -14.28
N CYS A 104 -17.13 29.32 -13.17
CA CYS A 104 -17.95 30.54 -13.09
C CYS A 104 -17.53 31.64 -14.09
N ASP A 105 -16.33 31.54 -14.67
CA ASP A 105 -15.80 32.41 -15.70
C ASP A 105 -16.23 32.02 -17.13
N HIS A 106 -16.85 30.85 -17.30
CA HIS A 106 -17.25 30.36 -18.61
C HIS A 106 -18.56 31.05 -19.08
N PRO A 107 -18.67 31.47 -20.35
CA PRO A 107 -19.86 32.20 -20.83
C PRO A 107 -21.15 31.38 -20.81
N LYS A 108 -21.03 30.04 -20.84
CA LYS A 108 -22.17 29.11 -20.69
C LYS A 108 -22.46 28.72 -19.23
N ALA A 109 -21.73 29.28 -18.26
CA ALA A 109 -21.94 28.93 -16.87
C ALA A 109 -23.32 29.41 -16.39
N MET A 110 -23.97 28.57 -15.59
CA MET A 110 -25.17 28.94 -14.87
C MET A 110 -24.88 30.15 -13.96
N LYS A 111 -25.79 31.13 -13.97
CA LYS A 111 -25.65 32.31 -13.12
C LYS A 111 -25.71 31.90 -11.64
N PRO A 112 -24.96 32.58 -10.75
CA PRO A 112 -24.96 32.31 -9.31
C PRO A 112 -26.36 32.19 -8.69
N ASP A 113 -27.28 33.09 -9.02
CA ASP A 113 -28.63 33.08 -8.46
C ASP A 113 -29.43 31.85 -8.90
N ALA A 114 -29.41 31.53 -10.20
CA ALA A 114 -30.08 30.35 -10.74
C ALA A 114 -29.48 29.04 -10.17
N PHE A 115 -28.17 29.01 -9.98
CA PHE A 115 -27.50 27.89 -9.32
C PHE A 115 -27.92 27.79 -7.86
N TYR A 116 -27.95 28.91 -7.13
CA TYR A 116 -28.38 28.92 -5.73
C TYR A 116 -29.82 28.46 -5.57
N GLU A 117 -30.75 28.95 -6.41
CA GLU A 117 -32.15 28.50 -6.40
C GLU A 117 -32.28 26.98 -6.55
N ARG A 118 -31.44 26.38 -7.40
CA ARG A 118 -31.42 24.93 -7.60
C ARG A 118 -30.86 24.15 -6.40
N MET A 119 -29.97 24.77 -5.64
CA MET A 119 -29.24 24.15 -4.52
C MET A 119 -29.85 24.48 -3.15
N LEU A 120 -30.82 25.39 -3.11
CA LEU A 120 -31.43 25.97 -1.91
C LEU A 120 -32.11 24.92 -1.02
N LEU A 121 -32.50 23.78 -1.62
CA LEU A 121 -33.11 22.65 -0.92
C LEU A 121 -32.08 21.80 -0.14
N TYR A 122 -30.79 21.93 -0.44
CA TYR A 122 -29.74 21.06 0.08
C TYR A 122 -28.70 21.80 0.93
N VAL A 123 -28.40 23.06 0.59
CA VAL A 123 -27.37 23.83 1.27
C VAL A 123 -27.77 25.29 1.45
N SER A 124 -27.20 25.91 2.50
CA SER A 124 -27.30 27.35 2.70
C SER A 124 -26.41 28.12 1.72
N LYS A 125 -26.72 29.40 1.51
CA LYS A 125 -25.98 30.26 0.58
C LYS A 125 -24.50 30.39 0.94
N GLU A 126 -24.19 30.35 2.23
CA GLU A 126 -22.84 30.49 2.78
C GLU A 126 -21.95 29.28 2.48
N GLN A 127 -22.57 28.13 2.19
CA GLN A 127 -21.88 26.90 1.81
C GLN A 127 -21.61 26.82 0.30
N ILE A 128 -22.04 27.81 -0.50
CA ILE A 128 -21.77 27.83 -1.93
C ILE A 128 -20.68 28.84 -2.23
N LEU A 129 -19.58 28.35 -2.79
CA LEU A 129 -18.49 29.17 -3.27
C LEU A 129 -18.34 28.99 -4.78
N TYR A 130 -18.12 30.10 -5.47
CA TYR A 130 -17.90 30.11 -6.91
C TYR A 130 -16.41 30.21 -7.18
N CYS A 131 -15.90 29.34 -8.05
CA CYS A 131 -14.50 29.33 -8.45
C CYS A 131 -14.32 29.08 -9.95
N SER A 132 -13.13 29.38 -10.43
CA SER A 132 -12.63 28.90 -11.71
C SER A 132 -11.22 28.39 -11.55
N VAL A 133 -10.74 27.62 -12.54
CA VAL A 133 -9.35 27.14 -12.57
C VAL A 133 -8.35 28.31 -12.48
N LYS A 134 -8.74 29.49 -12.95
CA LYS A 134 -7.90 30.71 -12.91
C LYS A 134 -8.03 31.49 -11.62
N ARG A 135 -9.10 31.28 -10.84
CA ARG A 135 -9.42 32.06 -9.64
C ARG A 135 -10.09 31.16 -8.60
N ILE A 136 -9.30 30.72 -7.62
CA ILE A 136 -9.81 30.07 -6.42
C ILE A 136 -10.46 31.13 -5.53
N ASN A 137 -11.60 30.79 -4.93
CA ASN A 137 -12.28 31.68 -4.01
C ASN A 137 -11.50 31.76 -2.69
N PRO A 138 -11.04 32.94 -2.23
CA PRO A 138 -10.25 33.05 -0.99
C PRO A 138 -11.03 32.57 0.24
N LYS A 139 -12.36 32.66 0.22
CA LYS A 139 -13.22 32.14 1.30
C LYS A 139 -13.12 30.63 1.46
N LEU A 140 -12.69 29.89 0.43
CA LEU A 140 -12.47 28.45 0.55
C LEU A 140 -11.33 28.16 1.53
N TYR A 141 -10.25 28.94 1.46
CA TYR A 141 -9.14 28.80 2.40
C TYR A 141 -9.55 29.18 3.82
N GLU A 142 -10.28 30.29 3.99
CA GLU A 142 -10.82 30.68 5.30
C GLU A 142 -11.74 29.62 5.88
N TRP A 143 -12.60 29.01 5.06
CA TRP A 143 -13.48 27.93 5.50
C TRP A 143 -12.70 26.68 5.91
N LEU A 144 -11.71 26.28 5.10
CA LEU A 144 -10.83 25.13 5.40
C LEU A 144 -9.98 25.31 6.66
N LEU A 145 -9.72 26.55 7.09
CA LEU A 145 -8.98 26.83 8.33
C LEU A 145 -9.87 26.84 9.58
N ASN A 146 -11.20 26.90 9.42
CA ASN A 146 -12.17 27.02 10.51
C ASN A 146 -12.96 25.72 10.77
N ILE A 147 -12.68 24.66 10.02
CA ILE A 147 -13.17 23.29 10.24
C ILE A 147 -12.25 22.52 11.20
#